data_AF-A0A399XKB2-F1
#
_entry.id   AF-A0A399XKB2-F1
#
_cell.length_a   1.000
_cell.length_b   1.000
_cell.length_c   1.000
_cell.angle_alpha   90.00
_cell.angle_beta   90.00
_cell.angle_gamma   90.00
#
_symmetry.space_group_name_H-M   'P 1'
#
loop_
_entity.id
_entity.type
_entity.pdbx_description
1 polymer ?
#
loop_
_entity_poly.entity_id
_entity_poly.type
_entity_poly.pdbx_seq_one_letter_code
_entity_poly.pdbx_strand_id
1 'polypeptide(L)' 'MTKRNLTVQVDDDTIRRAKVLAARRNMSVSAIVAAEIKRLADDDERYEESRERAERAMRRATPRGGRTWSRHELHDR' A
#
# COMPACT_ATOMS: atom_id res chain seq x y z
N MET A 1 0.23 -9.27 -19.85
CA MET A 1 -0.53 -9.97 -18.80
C MET A 1 -1.94 -10.25 -19.29
N THR A 2 -2.46 -11.44 -19.03
CA THR A 2 -3.81 -11.83 -19.41
C THR A 2 -4.83 -11.20 -18.47
N LYS A 3 -5.83 -10.49 -19.01
CA LYS A 3 -6.92 -9.92 -18.21
C LYS A 3 -7.95 -11.00 -17.89
N ARG A 4 -8.51 -10.98 -16.68
CA ARG A 4 -9.65 -11.83 -16.28
C ARG A 4 -10.85 -10.97 -15.91
N ASN A 5 -12.05 -11.47 -16.22
CA ASN A 5 -13.29 -10.79 -15.91
C ASN A 5 -13.65 -11.04 -14.44
N LEU A 6 -14.13 -9.99 -13.77
CA LEU A 6 -14.62 -10.02 -12.40
C LEU A 6 -16.01 -9.38 -12.38
N THR A 7 -17.02 -10.12 -11.94
CA THR A 7 -18.38 -9.62 -11.72
C THR A 7 -18.52 -9.23 -10.26
N VAL A 8 -18.98 -8.00 -10.00
CA VAL A 8 -19.19 -7.47 -8.65
C VAL A 8 -20.59 -6.89 -8.57
N GLN A 9 -21.29 -7.17 -7.47
CA GLN A 9 -22.55 -6.50 -7.16
C GLN A 9 -22.27 -5.22 -6.37
N VAL A 10 -22.88 -4.13 -6.81
CA VAL A 10 -22.82 -2.82 -6.16
C VAL A 10 -24.22 -2.25 -6.12
N ASP A 11 -24.50 -1.42 -5.13
CA ASP A 11 -25.77 -0.72 -5.03
C ASP A 11 -25.90 0.38 -6.11
N ASP A 12 -27.15 0.83 -6.31
CA ASP A 12 -27.51 1.80 -7.34
C ASP A 12 -26.83 3.17 -7.14
N ASP A 13 -26.61 3.60 -5.89
CA ASP A 13 -25.93 4.86 -5.61
C ASP A 13 -24.46 4.78 -6.02
N THR A 14 -23.80 3.69 -5.62
CA THR A 14 -22.39 3.45 -5.92
C THR A 14 -22.13 3.41 -7.42
N ILE A 15 -22.91 2.64 -8.20
CA ILE A 15 -22.69 2.56 -9.65
C ILE A 15 -22.97 3.90 -10.36
N ARG A 16 -23.98 4.66 -9.90
CA ARG A 16 -24.28 5.99 -10.45
C ARG A 16 -23.13 6.95 -10.23
N ARG A 17 -22.59 7.01 -9.01
CA ARG A 17 -21.43 7.86 -8.68
C ARG A 17 -20.17 7.42 -9.43
N ALA A 18 -19.95 6.11 -9.56
CA ALA A 18 -18.82 5.57 -10.31
C ALA A 18 -18.88 5.98 -11.80
N LYS A 19 -20.06 5.95 -12.43
CA LYS A 19 -20.23 6.41 -13.82
C LYS A 19 -19.90 7.90 -13.99
N VAL A 20 -20.35 8.76 -13.08
CA VAL A 20 -20.03 10.19 -13.10
C VAL A 20 -18.52 10.41 -12.95
N LEU A 21 -17.88 9.70 -12.02
CA LEU A 21 -16.43 9.77 -11.83
C LEU A 21 -15.65 9.31 -13.06
N ALA A 22 -16.09 8.21 -13.66
CA ALA A 22 -15.52 7.64 -14.88
C ALA A 22 -15.55 8.65 -16.04
N ALA A 23 -16.72 9.27 -16.27
CA ALA A 23 -16.86 10.33 -17.27
C ALA A 23 -15.94 11.52 -16.99
N ARG A 24 -15.89 12.01 -15.74
CA ARG A 24 -15.01 13.12 -15.35
C ARG A 24 -13.52 12.84 -15.57
N ARG A 25 -13.10 11.58 -15.45
CA ARG A 25 -11.70 11.15 -15.61
C ARG A 25 -11.37 10.63 -17.01
N ASN A 26 -12.34 10.65 -17.94
CA ASN A 26 -12.22 10.05 -19.27
C ASN A 26 -11.77 8.57 -19.21
N MET A 27 -12.33 7.81 -18.26
CA MET A 27 -12.03 6.40 -18.01
C MET A 27 -13.31 5.58 -18.01
N SER A 28 -13.20 4.26 -18.16
CA SER A 28 -14.33 3.36 -17.91
C SER A 28 -14.44 3.03 -16.41
N VAL A 29 -15.63 2.63 -15.96
CA VAL A 29 -15.84 2.17 -14.57
C VAL A 29 -14.92 0.98 -14.26
N SER A 30 -14.81 0.02 -15.17
CA SER A 30 -13.91 -1.13 -15.02
C SER A 30 -12.44 -0.71 -14.90
N ALA A 31 -12.00 0.34 -15.61
CA ALA A 31 -10.65 0.85 -15.50
C ALA A 31 -10.39 1.50 -14.14
N ILE A 32 -11.36 2.25 -13.59
CA ILE A 32 -11.27 2.80 -12.23
C ILE A 32 -11.18 1.68 -11.20
N VAL A 33 -12.08 0.69 -11.29
CA VAL A 33 -12.11 -0.45 -10.36
C VAL A 33 -10.79 -1.23 -10.41
N ALA A 34 -10.28 -1.54 -11.61
CA ALA A 34 -9.01 -2.24 -11.76
C ALA A 34 -7.83 -1.45 -11.17
N ALA A 35 -7.80 -0.12 -11.36
CA ALA A 35 -6.76 0.73 -10.80
C ALA A 35 -6.81 0.75 -9.26
N GLU A 36 -8.00 0.81 -8.69
CA GLU A 36 -8.18 0.84 -7.24
C GLU A 36 -7.84 -0.50 -6.59
N ILE A 37 -8.25 -1.62 -7.20
CA ILE A 37 -7.84 -2.96 -6.75
C ILE A 37 -6.33 -3.11 -6.79
N LYS A 38 -5.69 -2.64 -7.86
CA LYS A 38 -4.22 -2.67 -7.96
C LYS A 38 -3.58 -1.85 -6.84
N ARG A 39 -4.05 -0.63 -6.61
CA ARG A 39 -3.53 0.25 -5.56
C ARG A 39 -3.63 -0.43 -4.18
N LEU A 40 -4.76 -1.06 -3.87
CA LEU A 40 -4.94 -1.77 -2.61
C LEU A 40 -4.00 -2.97 -2.46
N ALA A 41 -3.78 -3.73 -3.53
CA ALA A 41 -2.83 -4.85 -3.52
C ALA A 41 -1.38 -4.38 -3.37
N ASP A 42 -0.99 -3.34 -4.10
CA ASP A 42 0.35 -2.76 -4.03
C ASP A 42 0.62 -2.18 -2.62
N ASP A 43 -0.38 -1.56 -1.99
CA ASP A 43 -0.26 -1.02 -0.63
C ASP A 43 -0.07 -2.14 0.43
N ASP A 44 -0.78 -3.26 0.28
CA ASP A 44 -0.67 -4.44 1.16
C ASP A 44 0.69 -5.14 1.00
N GLU A 45 1.12 -5.38 -0.24
CA GLU A 45 2.42 -5.99 -0.53
C GLU A 45 3.57 -5.14 0.01
N ARG A 46 3.50 -3.82 -0.17
CA ARG A 46 4.52 -2.88 0.34
C ARG A 46 4.63 -2.94 1.86
N TYR A 47 3.50 -3.10 2.57
CA TYR A 47 3.51 -3.25 4.02
C TYR A 47 4.20 -4.54 4.44
N GLU A 48 3.82 -5.67 3.83
CA GLU A 48 4.41 -6.97 4.16
C GLU A 48 5.91 -7.04 3.80
N GLU A 49 6.32 -6.52 2.65
CA GLU A 49 7.75 -6.43 2.29
C GLU A 49 8.55 -5.61 3.31
N SER A 50 7.99 -4.47 3.74
CA SER A 50 8.63 -3.58 4.72
C SER A 50 8.75 -4.26 6.08
N ARG A 51 7.71 -4.98 6.51
CA ARG A 51 7.70 -5.77 7.73
C ARG A 51 8.75 -6.86 7.69
N GLU A 52 8.76 -7.68 6.63
CA GLU A 52 9.74 -8.75 6.48
C GLU A 52 11.18 -8.22 6.50
N ARG A 53 11.41 -7.08 5.83
CA ARG A 53 12.71 -6.41 5.82
C ARG A 53 13.13 -5.98 7.22
N ALA A 54 12.23 -5.36 7.99
CA ALA A 54 12.50 -4.97 9.37
C ALA A 54 12.80 -6.18 10.25
N GLU A 55 12.01 -7.25 10.13
CA GLU A 55 12.25 -8.48 10.88
C GLU A 55 13.59 -9.15 10.53
N ARG A 56 13.94 -9.20 9.23
CA ARG A 56 15.26 -9.71 8.80
C ARG A 56 16.39 -8.86 9.35
N ALA A 57 16.23 -7.53 9.38
CA ALA A 57 17.22 -6.63 9.97
C ALA A 57 17.40 -6.87 11.47
N MET A 58 16.30 -7.06 12.22
CA MET A 58 16.34 -7.39 13.64
C MET A 58 17.01 -8.75 13.89
N ARG A 59 16.65 -9.78 13.12
CA ARG A 59 17.26 -11.12 13.24
C ARG A 59 18.75 -11.14 12.93
N ARG A 60 19.20 -10.30 11.98
CA ARG A 60 20.62 -10.19 11.59
C ARG A 60 21.41 -9.18 12.41
N ALA A 61 20.75 -8.40 13.26
CA ALA A 61 21.43 -7.36 14.03
C ALA A 61 22.41 -8.00 15.02
N THR A 62 23.69 -7.67 14.89
CA THR A 62 24.69 -8.05 15.88
C THR A 62 24.47 -7.22 17.15
N PRO A 63 24.42 -7.85 18.35
CA PRO A 63 24.36 -7.11 19.61
C PRO A 63 25.56 -6.17 19.74
N ARG A 64 25.31 -4.87 19.89
CA ARG A 64 26.36 -3.82 19.99
C ARG A 64 26.60 -3.35 21.42
N GLY A 65 26.12 -4.10 22.41
CA GLY A 65 25.98 -3.62 23.78
C GLY A 65 24.83 -2.63 23.89
N GLY A 66 24.23 -2.52 25.08
CA GLY A 66 23.11 -1.61 25.33
C GLY A 66 23.46 -0.14 25.04
N ARG A 67 22.45 0.72 25.11
CA ARG A 67 22.64 2.16 24.90
C ARG A 67 23.62 2.74 25.93
N THR A 68 24.77 3.21 25.46
CA THR A 68 25.80 3.86 26.30
C THR A 68 25.79 5.39 26.22
N TRP A 69 24.99 5.96 25.32
CA TRP A 69 24.94 7.39 25.01
C TRP A 69 23.61 8.02 25.40
N SER A 70 23.66 9.25 25.90
CA SER A 70 22.50 10.13 26.09
C SER A 70 22.15 10.86 24.78
N ARG A 71 20.92 11.42 24.71
CA ARG A 71 20.47 12.16 23.52
C ARG A 71 21.29 13.44 23.31
N HIS A 72 21.69 14.12 24.39
CA HIS A 72 22.50 15.34 24.32
C HIS A 72 23.89 15.07 23.73
N GLU A 73 24.57 14.00 24.17
CA GLU A 73 25.91 13.62 23.65
C GLU A 73 25.94 13.28 22.15
N LEU A 74 24.79 12.95 21.55
CA LEU A 74 24.66 12.72 20.11
C LEU A 74 24.37 14.01 19.31
N HIS A 75 23.77 15.00 19.96
CA HIS A 75 23.33 16.23 19.32
C HIS A 75 24.45 17.28 19.26
N ASP A 76 25.44 17.18 20.16
CA ASP A 76 26.59 18.07 20.22
C ASP A 76 27.79 17.56 19.36
N ARG A 77 27.54 16.63 18.43
CA ARG A 77 28.53 16.06 17.51
C ARG A 77 28.41 16.59 16.09
#